data_AF-A0A1L0ASQ3-F1
#
_entry.id   AF-A0A1L0ASQ3-F1
#
_cell.length_a   1.000
_cell.length_b   1.000
_cell.length_c   1.000
_cell.angle_alpha   90.00
_cell.angle_beta   90.00
_cell.angle_gamma   90.00
#
_symmetry.space_group_name_H-M   'P 1'
#
loop_
_entity.id
_entity.type
_entity.pdbx_description
1 polymer ?
#
loop_
_entity_poly.entity_id
_entity_poly.type
_entity_poly.pdbx_seq_one_letter_code
_entity_poly.pdbx_strand_id
1 'polypeptide(L)'
;MNQELLKLHKLVTQRNELESQMKAQRELICEKYCTVKVGDELEVNDHSHKGKTIVADTIGLRLDYKGLQFVVSGHVKKKNGDLSQFTGKSFITIDKGYSQLVK
;
A
#
# COMPACT_ATOMS: atom_id res chain seq x y z
N MET A 1 -30.67 25.00 -18.51
CA MET A 1 -29.78 24.18 -17.66
C MET A 1 -29.67 24.87 -16.30
N ASN A 2 -30.05 24.22 -15.22
CA ASN A 2 -30.15 24.83 -13.90
C ASN A 2 -28.75 25.29 -13.41
N GLN A 3 -28.62 26.56 -13.00
CA GLN A 3 -27.33 27.15 -12.58
C GLN A 3 -26.73 26.42 -11.36
N GLU A 4 -27.57 25.83 -10.51
CA GLU A 4 -27.13 25.02 -9.37
C GLU A 4 -26.46 23.71 -9.83
N LEU A 5 -27.01 23.05 -10.85
CA LEU A 5 -26.46 21.83 -11.45
C LEU A 5 -25.08 22.08 -12.08
N LEU A 6 -24.89 23.24 -12.72
CA LEU A 6 -23.59 23.68 -13.25
C LEU A 6 -22.56 23.90 -12.14
N LYS A 7 -22.97 24.50 -11.01
CA LYS A 7 -22.10 24.72 -9.85
C LYS A 7 -21.69 23.39 -9.21
N LEU A 8 -22.63 22.47 -9.03
CA LEU A 8 -22.39 21.13 -8.53
C LEU A 8 -21.40 20.36 -9.41
N HIS A 9 -21.58 20.38 -10.73
CA HIS A 9 -20.66 19.72 -11.66
C HIS A 9 -19.23 20.25 -11.50
N LYS A 10 -19.04 21.58 -11.44
CA LYS A 10 -17.71 22.18 -11.23
C LYS A 10 -17.03 21.72 -9.93
N LEU A 11 -17.79 21.65 -8.83
CA LEU A 11 -17.27 21.17 -7.55
C LEU A 11 -16.85 19.70 -7.61
N VAL A 12 -17.63 18.86 -8.30
CA VAL A 12 -17.27 17.44 -8.51
C VAL A 12 -15.99 17.32 -9.35
N THR A 13 -15.85 18.10 -10.42
CA THR A 13 -14.64 18.12 -11.24
C THR A 13 -13.41 18.52 -10.41
N GLN A 14 -13.51 19.59 -9.62
CA GLN A 14 -12.44 20.04 -8.73
C GLN A 14 -12.04 18.99 -7.69
N ARG A 15 -13.03 18.32 -7.09
CA ARG A 15 -12.77 17.23 -6.14
C ARG A 15 -12.00 16.09 -6.81
N ASN A 16 -12.41 15.67 -8.01
CA ASN A 16 -11.75 14.57 -8.72
C ASN A 16 -10.30 14.92 -9.08
N GLU A 17 -10.04 16.17 -9.46
CA GLU A 17 -8.69 16.66 -9.74
C GLU A 17 -7.81 16.65 -8.48
N LEU A 18 -8.34 17.12 -7.35
CA LEU A 18 -7.65 17.06 -6.06
C LEU A 18 -7.37 15.62 -5.63
N GLU A 19 -8.33 14.70 -5.78
CA GLU A 19 -8.13 13.28 -5.47
C GLU A 19 -7.01 12.66 -6.33
N SER A 20 -6.94 13.04 -7.61
CA SER A 20 -5.86 12.60 -8.51
C SER A 20 -4.50 13.14 -8.08
N GLN A 21 -4.40 14.43 -7.75
CA GLN A 21 -3.16 15.04 -7.27
C GLN A 21 -2.69 14.43 -5.94
N MET A 22 -3.61 14.21 -5.00
CA MET A 22 -3.31 13.55 -3.72
C MET A 22 -2.82 12.12 -3.93
N LYS A 23 -3.41 11.39 -4.88
CA LYS A 23 -2.96 10.03 -5.23
C LYS A 23 -1.52 10.05 -5.74
N ALA A 24 -1.20 10.94 -6.68
CA ALA A 24 0.16 11.08 -7.21
C ALA A 24 1.18 11.46 -6.13
N GLN A 25 0.81 12.35 -5.19
CA GLN A 25 1.67 12.69 -4.05
C GLN A 25 1.91 11.49 -3.14
N ARG A 26 0.89 10.68 -2.85
CA ARG A 26 1.05 9.47 -2.03
C ARG A 26 1.99 8.47 -2.68
N GLU A 27 1.86 8.24 -3.99
CA GLU A 27 2.75 7.37 -4.77
C GLU A 27 4.20 7.87 -4.71
N LEU A 28 4.41 9.18 -4.88
CA LEU A 28 5.73 9.80 -4.80
C LEU A 28 6.36 9.69 -3.41
N ILE A 29 5.56 9.81 -2.34
CA ILE A 29 6.04 9.59 -0.97
C ILE A 29 6.43 8.11 -0.77
N CYS A 30 5.62 7.16 -1.24
CA CYS A 30 5.97 5.74 -1.19
C CYS A 30 7.29 5.47 -1.92
N GLU A 31 7.46 5.99 -3.13
CA GLU A 31 8.67 5.77 -3.93
C GLU A 31 9.94 6.34 -3.27
N LYS A 32 9.84 7.54 -2.68
CA LYS A 32 11.01 8.23 -2.10
C LYS A 32 11.37 7.77 -0.69
N TYR A 33 10.38 7.43 0.13
CA TYR A 33 10.57 7.27 1.57
C TYR A 33 10.26 5.86 2.09
N CYS A 34 9.60 5.01 1.30
CA CYS A 34 9.43 3.61 1.68
C CYS A 34 10.74 2.85 1.44
N THR A 35 11.16 2.05 2.41
CA THR A 35 12.36 1.19 2.29
C THR A 35 12.12 -0.04 1.43
N VAL A 36 10.85 -0.40 1.24
CA VAL A 36 10.39 -1.54 0.44
C VAL A 36 9.95 -1.03 -0.93
N LYS A 37 10.17 -1.83 -1.97
CA LYS A 37 9.69 -1.60 -3.33
C LYS A 37 8.74 -2.71 -3.78
N VAL A 38 7.95 -2.40 -4.81
CA VAL A 38 7.13 -3.41 -5.48
C VAL A 38 8.06 -4.48 -6.06
N GLY A 39 7.73 -5.74 -5.81
CA GLY A 39 8.54 -6.92 -6.16
C GLY A 39 9.41 -7.43 -5.01
N ASP A 40 9.63 -6.64 -3.95
CA ASP A 40 10.45 -7.08 -2.82
C ASP A 40 9.79 -8.22 -2.05
N GLU A 41 10.62 -9.10 -1.52
CA GLU A 41 10.21 -10.22 -0.68
C GLU A 41 10.40 -9.87 0.80
N LEU A 42 9.31 -9.93 1.56
CA LEU A 42 9.26 -9.55 2.97
C LEU A 42 8.88 -10.75 3.82
N GLU A 43 9.70 -11.09 4.80
CA GLU A 43 9.31 -12.06 5.82
C GLU A 43 8.37 -11.41 6.85
N VAL A 44 7.19 -12.00 7.03
CA VAL A 44 6.22 -11.56 8.02
C VAL A 44 6.64 -12.08 9.39
N ASN A 45 6.89 -11.16 10.31
CA ASN A 45 7.19 -11.48 11.71
C ASN A 45 5.98 -11.33 12.65
N ASP A 46 4.77 -11.13 12.11
CA ASP A 46 3.54 -11.03 12.90
C ASP A 46 2.99 -12.40 13.32
N HIS A 47 2.30 -12.45 14.46
CA HIS A 47 1.84 -13.68 15.13
C HIS A 47 0.99 -14.59 14.24
N SER A 48 0.18 -14.02 13.35
CA SER A 48 -0.76 -14.75 12.49
C SER A 48 -0.10 -15.37 11.24
N HIS A 49 1.04 -14.84 10.81
CA HIS A 49 1.70 -15.19 9.55
C HIS A 49 3.22 -15.38 9.68
N LYS A 50 3.71 -15.58 10.90
CA LYS A 50 5.14 -15.70 11.22
C LYS A 50 5.86 -16.71 10.34
N GLY A 51 6.96 -16.28 9.71
CA GLY A 51 7.80 -17.11 8.85
C GLY A 51 7.23 -17.37 7.45
N LYS A 52 6.25 -16.57 7.02
CA LYS A 52 5.80 -16.54 5.61
C LYS A 52 6.46 -15.37 4.89
N THR A 53 6.70 -15.53 3.60
CA THR A 53 7.21 -14.45 2.75
C THR A 53 6.06 -13.83 1.96
N ILE A 54 6.01 -12.50 1.90
CA ILE A 54 5.12 -11.74 1.04
C ILE A 54 5.92 -11.13 -0.09
N VAL A 55 5.41 -11.24 -1.31
CA VAL A 55 5.90 -10.45 -2.44
C VAL A 55 5.09 -9.16 -2.50
N ALA A 56 5.76 -8.01 -2.39
CA ALA A 56 5.10 -6.70 -2.38
C ALA A 56 4.50 -6.39 -3.76
N ASP A 57 3.18 -6.24 -3.86
CA ASP A 57 2.50 -5.86 -5.11
C ASP A 57 2.23 -4.36 -5.16
N THR A 58 1.78 -3.79 -4.03
CA THR A 58 1.44 -2.37 -3.94
C THR A 58 1.86 -1.79 -2.60
N ILE A 59 2.32 -0.54 -2.62
CA ILE A 59 2.70 0.18 -1.41
C ILE A 59 1.81 1.43 -1.31
N GLY A 60 1.15 1.57 -0.17
CA GLY A 60 0.28 2.68 0.13
C GLY A 60 0.69 3.39 1.41
N LEU A 61 -0.03 4.48 1.68
CA LEU A 61 0.07 5.23 2.93
C LEU A 61 -1.25 5.13 3.69
N ARG A 62 -1.15 4.91 4.99
CA ARG A 62 -2.27 4.95 5.90
C ARG A 62 -1.96 5.93 7.03
N LEU A 63 -2.87 6.86 7.26
CA LEU A 63 -2.86 7.70 8.45
C LEU A 63 -3.73 7.01 9.51
N ASP A 64 -3.17 6.72 10.67
CA ASP A 64 -3.91 6.24 11.84
C ASP A 64 -3.63 7.13 13.06
N TYR A 65 -4.17 6.75 14.22
CA TYR A 65 -3.99 7.46 15.48
C TYR A 65 -2.53 7.46 15.99
N LYS A 66 -1.65 6.63 15.42
CA LYS A 66 -0.20 6.59 15.73
C LYS A 66 0.62 7.40 14.73
N GLY A 67 0.03 7.84 13.62
CA GLY A 67 0.66 8.69 12.62
C GLY A 67 0.57 8.12 11.21
N LEU A 68 1.51 8.53 10.36
CA LEU A 68 1.59 8.09 8.96
C LEU A 68 2.42 6.80 8.87
N GLN A 69 1.84 5.75 8.29
CA GLN A 69 2.47 4.44 8.12
C GLN A 69 2.46 4.01 6.65
N PHE A 70 3.51 3.31 6.23
CA PHE A 70 3.52 2.61 4.95
C PHE A 70 2.79 1.27 5.08
N VAL A 71 1.93 0.97 4.13
CA VAL A 71 1.21 -0.30 4.05
C VAL A 71 1.63 -1.00 2.77
N VAL A 72 2.25 -2.16 2.92
CA VAL A 72 2.53 -3.07 1.81
C VAL A 72 1.37 -4.03 1.69
N SER A 73 0.86 -4.21 0.49
CA SER A 73 -0.05 -5.30 0.16
C SER A 73 0.57 -6.19 -0.88
N GLY A 74 0.42 -7.49 -0.69
CA GLY A 74 1.10 -8.47 -1.51
C GLY A 74 0.56 -9.87 -1.32
N HIS A 75 0.99 -10.77 -2.19
CA HIS A 75 0.63 -12.16 -2.07
C HIS A 75 1.60 -12.92 -1.14
N VAL A 76 1.04 -13.80 -0.31
CA VAL A 76 1.81 -14.66 0.58
C VAL A 76 2.30 -15.90 -0.18
N LYS A 77 3.63 -16.07 -0.27
CA LYS A 77 4.26 -17.30 -0.76
C LYS A 77 3.97 -18.44 0.21
N LYS A 78 3.57 -19.60 -0.34
CA LYS A 78 3.54 -20.86 0.42
C LYS A 78 4.97 -21.34 0.64
N LYS A 79 5.19 -22.07 1.74
CA LYS A 79 6.48 -22.67 2.15
C LYS A 79 7.17 -23.52 1.07
N ASN A 80 6.45 -23.96 0.03
CA ASN A 80 6.97 -24.86 -0.99
C ASN A 80 7.56 -24.11 -2.22
N GLY A 81 7.70 -22.78 -2.18
CA GLY A 81 8.40 -22.01 -3.22
C GLY A 81 7.66 -21.88 -4.56
N ASP A 82 6.50 -22.53 -4.70
CA ASP A 82 5.68 -22.45 -5.91
C ASP A 82 5.03 -21.07 -6.04
N LEU A 83 5.55 -20.26 -6.97
CA LEU A 83 5.02 -18.94 -7.35
C LEU A 83 3.59 -18.99 -7.91
N SER A 84 3.09 -20.19 -8.22
CA SER A 84 1.76 -20.42 -8.80
C SER A 84 0.63 -20.53 -7.76
N GLN A 85 0.96 -20.66 -6.46
CA GLN A 85 -0.04 -20.88 -5.42
C GLN A 85 0.01 -19.83 -4.31
N PHE A 86 -0.59 -18.68 -4.57
CA PHE A 86 -0.76 -17.64 -3.57
C PHE A 86 -1.88 -17.99 -2.59
N THR A 87 -1.62 -17.80 -1.29
CA THR A 87 -2.56 -18.20 -0.22
C THR A 87 -3.57 -17.10 0.15
N GLY A 88 -3.51 -15.95 -0.53
CA GLY A 88 -4.32 -14.77 -0.26
C GLY A 88 -3.50 -13.48 -0.30
N LYS A 89 -4.21 -12.34 -0.36
CA LYS A 89 -3.63 -11.00 -0.28
C LYS A 89 -3.53 -10.61 1.19
N SER A 90 -2.33 -10.26 1.64
CA SER A 90 -2.06 -9.83 3.01
C SER A 90 -1.56 -8.39 3.04
N PHE A 91 -1.79 -7.71 4.16
CA PHE A 91 -1.37 -6.33 4.38
C PHE A 91 -0.38 -6.30 5.55
N ILE A 92 0.75 -5.64 5.35
CA ILE A 92 1.75 -5.42 6.40
C ILE A 92 2.01 -3.92 6.50
N THR A 93 2.01 -3.42 7.72
CA THR A 93 2.51 -2.08 8.03
C THR A 93 4.01 -2.14 8.27
N ILE A 94 4.75 -1.29 7.55
CA ILE A 94 6.18 -1.13 7.81
C ILE A 94 6.31 -0.16 8.97
N ASP A 95 6.32 -0.70 10.18
CA ASP A 95 6.77 0.06 11.33
C ASP A 95 8.30 0.15 11.29
N LYS A 96 8.85 1.30 11.70
CA LYS A 96 10.27 1.70 11.51
C LYS A 96 11.30 0.84 12.27
N GLY A 97 10.97 -0.39 12.65
CA GLY A 97 11.81 -1.30 13.42
C GLY A 97 11.61 -2.81 13.20
N TYR A 98 10.81 -3.28 12.23
CA TYR A 98 10.47 -4.72 12.13
C TYR A 98 10.63 -5.40 10.76
N SER A 99 11.01 -4.69 9.69
CA SER A 99 11.29 -5.33 8.40
C SER A 99 12.77 -5.73 8.32
N GLN A 100 13.07 -6.98 8.67
CA GLN A 100 14.30 -7.61 8.17
C GLN A 100 14.07 -7.89 6.67
N LEU A 101 14.75 -7.12 5.82
CA LEU A 101 14.83 -7.43 4.39
C LEU A 101 15.60 -8.75 4.26
N VAL A 102 14.95 -9.77 3.69
CA VAL A 102 15.64 -11.02 3.33
C VAL A 102 16.38 -10.72 2.03
N LYS A 103 17.72 -10.65 2.11
CA LYS A 103 18.59 -10.50 0.94
C LYS A 103 18.79 -11.84 0.22
#